data_AF-A0A368YWX6-F1
#
_entry.id   AF-A0A368YWX6-F1
#
_cell.length_a   1.000
_cell.length_b   1.000
_cell.length_c   1.000
_cell.angle_alpha   90.00
_cell.angle_beta   90.00
_cell.angle_gamma   90.00
#
_symmetry.space_group_name_H-M   'P 1'
#
loop_
_entity.id
_entity.type
_entity.pdbx_description
1 polymer ?
#
loop_
_entity_poly.entity_id
_entity_poly.type
_entity_poly.pdbx_seq_one_letter_code
_entity_poly.pdbx_strand_id
1 'polypeptide(L)'
;MLKKILLLVLLLIFSFNVQAFDISIPPEISINSDRITLEEISIIEAGDLSAAELKKLKKLDFGRAPLPGYEKTLSQALVEISIKNLGYNNNDFKLTMPSDIVVKRNSSQITAEQIAEVVKKQLKKKANIDKDKILIKINSQPDPIMIPAGEYEIIINDNYNLKLGQILVVLEIYQNGSQYKKIYVPLKLGVKMTVFKAKRRFNHGEKINREDFEKVEDEVYSDKNNLVSEWNNKKINGKVFRRSLPAGSYLSYDDFKDPVLVRWGDRVKAVVEINNISVTAFVTARGRGKLGDIIEVENPQTGFRFQAEVISASEVRFMSK
;
A
#
# COMPACT_ATOMS: atom_id res chain seq x y z
N MET A 1 36.64 80.79 -56.19
CA MET A 1 36.48 79.32 -56.22
C MET A 1 37.48 78.70 -55.27
N LEU A 2 37.01 77.89 -54.30
CA LEU A 2 37.77 76.93 -53.46
C LEU A 2 38.82 77.58 -52.52
N LYS A 3 39.13 77.18 -51.29
CA LYS A 3 38.82 76.09 -50.34
C LYS A 3 39.70 76.49 -49.12
N LYS A 4 39.30 76.51 -47.85
CA LYS A 4 39.08 75.36 -46.96
C LYS A 4 38.81 75.95 -45.57
N ILE A 5 37.68 75.57 -44.97
CA ILE A 5 37.39 75.77 -43.55
C ILE A 5 38.06 74.63 -42.78
N LEU A 6 38.84 75.01 -41.78
CA LEU A 6 39.41 74.15 -40.75
C LEU A 6 38.36 74.05 -39.63
N LEU A 7 37.77 72.87 -39.39
CA LEU A 7 36.99 72.61 -38.19
C LEU A 7 37.53 71.35 -37.52
N LEU A 8 38.08 71.56 -36.34
CA LEU A 8 38.69 70.60 -35.42
C LEU A 8 37.58 69.73 -34.79
N VAL A 9 37.57 68.43 -35.05
CA VAL A 9 36.70 67.48 -34.33
C VAL A 9 37.49 66.93 -33.15
N LEU A 10 37.15 67.42 -31.96
CA LEU A 10 37.64 66.91 -30.68
C LEU A 10 36.90 65.60 -30.39
N LEU A 11 37.60 64.47 -30.57
CA LEU A 11 37.08 63.15 -30.24
C LEU A 11 37.18 62.95 -28.72
N LEU A 12 36.07 63.19 -28.02
CA LEU A 12 35.92 62.86 -26.60
C LEU A 12 35.88 61.33 -26.47
N ILE A 13 37.00 60.73 -26.06
CA ILE A 13 37.03 59.32 -25.67
C ILE A 13 36.34 59.25 -24.29
N PHE A 14 35.05 58.92 -24.29
CA PHE A 14 34.36 58.46 -23.08
C PHE A 14 34.96 57.10 -22.73
N SER A 15 35.89 57.09 -21.78
CA SER A 15 36.21 55.87 -21.04
C SER A 15 34.99 55.54 -20.18
N PHE A 16 34.09 54.70 -20.69
CA PHE A 16 33.17 53.96 -19.85
C PHE A 16 34.04 53.09 -18.94
N ASN A 17 34.25 53.53 -17.69
CA ASN A 17 34.53 52.59 -16.63
C ASN A 17 33.26 51.75 -16.53
N VAL A 18 33.25 50.58 -17.16
CA VAL A 18 32.25 49.56 -16.89
C VAL A 18 32.43 49.23 -15.41
N GLN A 19 31.49 49.69 -14.58
CA GLN A 19 31.57 49.50 -13.15
C GLN A 19 31.25 48.03 -12.89
N ALA A 20 32.23 47.29 -12.38
CA ALA A 20 32.12 45.86 -12.10
C ALA A 20 30.92 45.59 -11.16
N PHE A 21 30.22 44.48 -11.39
CA PHE A 21 29.17 44.03 -10.47
C PHE A 21 29.76 43.11 -9.39
N ASP A 22 29.17 43.15 -8.20
CA ASP A 22 29.69 42.41 -7.05
C ASP A 22 28.79 41.21 -6.74
N ILE A 23 29.42 40.06 -6.51
CA ILE A 23 28.76 38.82 -6.07
C ILE A 23 29.36 38.43 -4.73
N SER A 24 28.51 38.31 -3.71
CA SER A 24 28.90 37.82 -2.39
C SER A 24 28.18 36.52 -2.07
N ILE A 25 28.94 35.48 -1.69
CA ILE A 25 28.43 34.17 -1.32
C ILE A 25 28.96 33.80 0.07
N PRO A 26 28.08 33.53 1.06
CA PRO A 26 28.51 33.18 2.40
C PRO A 26 29.15 31.77 2.47
N PRO A 27 29.95 31.47 3.50
CA PRO A 27 30.58 30.15 3.67
C PRO A 27 29.60 28.97 3.78
N GLU A 28 28.40 29.22 4.32
CA GLU A 28 27.32 28.23 4.42
C GLU A 28 26.00 28.89 4.03
N ILE A 29 25.19 28.19 3.24
CA ILE A 29 23.87 28.65 2.83
C ILE A 29 22.87 27.50 2.72
N SER A 30 21.61 27.77 3.09
CA SER A 30 20.52 26.83 2.96
C SER A 30 19.51 27.31 1.91
N ILE A 31 19.20 26.45 0.95
CA ILE A 31 18.27 26.74 -0.15
C ILE A 31 17.00 25.91 -0.05
N ASN A 32 15.92 26.36 -0.71
CA ASN A 32 14.64 25.65 -0.73
C ASN A 32 14.43 24.84 -2.02
N SER A 33 14.98 25.32 -3.14
CA SER A 33 14.76 24.69 -4.44
C SER A 33 15.48 23.34 -4.57
N ASP A 34 15.19 22.65 -5.67
CA ASP A 34 15.84 21.40 -6.05
C ASP A 34 17.16 21.60 -6.82
N ARG A 35 17.52 22.85 -7.17
CA ARG A 35 18.70 23.20 -7.96
C ARG A 35 19.45 24.38 -7.36
N ILE A 36 20.76 24.26 -7.28
CA ILE A 36 21.59 25.33 -6.75
C ILE A 36 21.72 26.39 -7.83
N THR A 37 21.06 27.54 -7.67
CA THR A 37 21.20 28.68 -8.58
C THR A 37 21.99 29.81 -7.94
N LEU A 38 22.61 30.66 -8.77
CA LEU A 38 23.35 31.81 -8.26
C LEU A 38 22.46 32.77 -7.47
N GLU A 39 21.20 32.94 -7.89
CA GLU A 39 20.21 33.75 -7.17
C GLU A 39 19.95 33.27 -5.74
N GLU A 40 19.92 31.96 -5.51
CA GLU A 40 19.63 31.41 -4.18
C GLU A 40 20.83 31.42 -3.24
N ILE A 41 22.05 31.39 -3.80
CA ILE A 41 23.27 31.27 -2.98
C ILE A 41 24.01 32.60 -2.81
N SER A 42 23.62 33.67 -3.49
CA SER A 42 24.39 34.91 -3.52
C SER A 42 23.56 36.16 -3.35
N ILE A 43 24.23 37.21 -2.86
CA ILE A 43 23.78 38.59 -2.96
C ILE A 43 24.50 39.18 -4.17
N ILE A 44 23.74 39.67 -5.14
CA ILE A 44 24.27 40.27 -6.37
C ILE A 44 23.96 41.76 -6.35
N GLU A 45 25.01 42.57 -6.30
CA GLU A 45 24.93 44.02 -6.51
C GLU A 45 25.14 44.29 -8.00
N ALA A 46 24.03 44.56 -8.69
CA ALA A 46 23.98 44.49 -10.15
C ALA A 46 24.86 45.52 -10.87
N GLY A 47 25.26 46.61 -10.22
CA GLY A 47 25.99 47.70 -10.87
C GLY A 47 25.26 48.19 -12.13
N ASP A 48 25.97 48.20 -13.25
CA ASP A 48 25.45 48.59 -14.57
C ASP A 48 24.83 47.45 -15.39
N LEU A 49 24.64 46.26 -14.80
CA LEU A 49 24.02 45.12 -15.52
C LEU A 49 22.61 45.47 -15.99
N SER A 50 22.32 45.20 -17.26
CA SER A 50 20.95 45.26 -17.76
C SER A 50 20.07 44.21 -17.07
N ALA A 51 18.75 44.47 -17.03
CA ALA A 51 17.80 43.53 -16.46
C ALA A 51 17.86 42.12 -17.11
N ALA A 52 18.20 42.05 -18.40
CA ALA A 52 18.36 40.79 -19.13
C ALA A 52 19.61 40.03 -18.69
N GLU A 53 20.73 40.74 -18.50
CA GLU A 53 21.99 40.16 -18.04
C GLU A 53 21.90 39.68 -16.60
N LEU A 54 21.34 40.51 -15.70
CA LEU A 54 21.10 40.13 -14.31
C LEU A 54 20.22 38.88 -14.22
N LYS A 55 19.18 38.78 -15.06
CA LYS A 55 18.30 37.60 -15.12
C LYS A 55 19.05 36.36 -15.63
N LYS A 56 19.99 36.50 -16.57
CA LYS A 56 20.83 35.40 -17.06
C LYS A 56 21.79 34.93 -15.96
N LEU A 57 22.43 35.87 -15.26
CA LEU A 57 23.36 35.62 -14.18
C LEU A 57 22.69 34.91 -12.99
N LYS A 58 21.54 35.42 -12.53
CA LYS A 58 20.71 34.82 -11.47
C LYS A 58 20.34 33.35 -11.73
N LYS A 59 20.14 33.00 -13.01
CA LYS A 59 19.77 31.66 -13.47
C LYS A 59 20.95 30.70 -13.66
N LEU A 60 22.19 31.13 -13.40
CA LEU A 60 23.33 30.22 -13.40
C LEU A 60 23.06 29.06 -12.45
N ASP A 61 23.31 27.84 -12.95
CA ASP A 61 22.89 26.60 -12.33
C ASP A 61 24.13 25.74 -12.04
N PHE A 62 24.29 25.37 -10.77
CA PHE A 62 25.40 24.58 -10.23
C PHE A 62 24.99 23.13 -9.94
N GLY A 63 23.88 22.69 -10.54
CA GLY A 63 23.36 21.33 -10.47
C GLY A 63 22.33 21.13 -9.37
N ARG A 64 22.03 19.86 -9.09
CA ARG A 64 21.04 19.50 -8.06
C ARG A 64 21.51 19.90 -6.67
N ALA A 65 20.56 20.40 -5.88
CA ALA A 65 20.69 20.60 -4.44
C ALA A 65 20.94 19.26 -3.74
N PRO A 66 21.63 19.24 -2.58
CA PRO A 66 21.75 18.02 -1.79
C PRO A 66 20.37 17.49 -1.38
N LEU A 67 20.31 16.19 -1.10
CA LEU A 67 19.12 15.59 -0.49
C LEU A 67 18.89 16.21 0.90
N PRO A 68 17.64 16.30 1.38
CA PRO A 68 17.34 16.72 2.75
C PRO A 68 18.17 15.96 3.78
N GLY A 69 18.81 16.69 4.70
CA GLY A 69 19.73 16.13 5.71
C GLY A 69 21.16 15.87 5.22
N TYR A 70 21.46 16.15 3.95
CA TYR A 70 22.81 16.09 3.38
C TYR A 70 23.31 17.49 3.02
N GLU A 71 24.61 17.60 2.82
CA GLU A 71 25.28 18.81 2.39
C GLU A 71 26.07 18.56 1.10
N LYS A 72 26.33 19.63 0.36
CA LYS A 72 27.13 19.61 -0.86
C LYS A 72 28.07 20.79 -0.86
N THR A 73 29.32 20.54 -1.25
CA THR A 73 30.32 21.59 -1.39
C THR A 73 30.26 22.21 -2.79
N LEU A 74 30.39 23.53 -2.88
CA LEU A 74 30.55 24.26 -4.14
C LEU A 74 31.85 25.08 -4.08
N SER A 75 32.76 24.82 -5.03
CA SER A 75 34.05 25.50 -5.06
C SER A 75 33.96 26.86 -5.77
N GLN A 76 34.79 27.80 -5.32
CA GLN A 76 34.92 29.12 -5.93
C GLN A 76 35.33 29.04 -7.40
N ALA A 77 36.24 28.11 -7.73
CA ALA A 77 36.69 27.91 -9.11
C ALA A 77 35.54 27.56 -10.07
N LEU A 78 34.58 26.74 -9.62
CA LEU A 78 33.40 26.41 -10.43
C LEU A 78 32.52 27.65 -10.64
N VAL A 79 32.27 28.44 -9.58
CA VAL A 79 31.48 29.68 -9.67
C VAL A 79 32.11 30.67 -10.66
N GLU A 80 33.42 30.90 -10.55
CA GLU A 80 34.14 31.78 -11.46
C GLU A 80 34.07 31.32 -12.92
N ILE A 81 34.34 30.03 -13.18
CA ILE A 81 34.29 29.47 -14.54
C ILE A 81 32.87 29.59 -15.11
N SER A 82 31.83 29.33 -14.31
CA SER A 82 30.44 29.47 -14.73
C SER A 82 30.06 30.90 -15.09
N ILE A 83 30.53 31.91 -14.33
CA ILE A 83 30.31 33.33 -14.65
C ILE A 83 31.08 33.69 -15.94
N LYS A 84 32.33 33.25 -16.07
CA LYS A 84 33.15 33.50 -17.26
C LYS A 84 32.55 32.90 -18.54
N ASN A 85 31.95 31.72 -18.43
CA ASN A 85 31.24 31.08 -19.54
C ASN A 85 30.00 31.87 -20.03
N LEU A 86 29.51 32.86 -19.28
CA LEU A 86 28.48 33.78 -19.76
C LEU A 86 29.02 34.93 -20.62
N GLY A 87 30.35 35.11 -20.67
CA GLY A 87 31.04 36.16 -21.41
C GLY A 87 31.73 37.22 -20.53
N TYR A 88 31.68 37.09 -19.20
CA TYR A 88 32.31 38.04 -18.28
C TYR A 88 33.80 37.70 -18.03
N ASN A 89 34.63 38.71 -17.88
CA ASN A 89 36.06 38.63 -17.58
C ASN A 89 36.33 38.98 -16.11
N ASN A 90 37.56 38.77 -15.64
CA ASN A 90 37.96 39.07 -14.26
C ASN A 90 37.75 40.53 -13.83
N ASN A 91 37.71 41.47 -14.79
CA ASN A 91 37.52 42.89 -14.50
C ASN A 91 36.05 43.30 -14.52
N ASP A 92 35.15 42.42 -14.99
CA ASP A 92 33.72 42.72 -15.12
C ASP A 92 32.97 42.45 -13.81
N PHE A 93 33.55 41.68 -12.89
CA PHE A 93 32.93 41.31 -11.63
C PHE A 93 33.93 41.10 -10.50
N LYS A 94 33.45 41.25 -9.26
CA LYS A 94 34.18 40.84 -8.05
C LYS A 94 33.41 39.74 -7.33
N LEU A 95 34.05 38.59 -7.15
CA LEU A 95 33.48 37.46 -6.41
C LEU A 95 34.09 37.38 -5.00
N THR A 96 33.25 37.53 -3.98
CA THR A 96 33.63 37.40 -2.57
C THR A 96 33.03 36.12 -1.99
N MET A 97 33.84 35.08 -1.86
CA MET A 97 33.48 33.81 -1.22
C MET A 97 34.74 33.06 -0.75
N PRO A 98 34.62 32.13 0.20
CA PRO A 98 35.71 31.19 0.52
C PRO A 98 36.04 30.25 -0.65
N SER A 99 37.15 29.50 -0.56
CA SER A 99 37.53 28.52 -1.58
C SER A 99 36.43 27.50 -1.87
N ASP A 100 35.68 27.16 -0.82
CA ASP A 100 34.60 26.20 -0.83
C ASP A 100 33.48 26.70 0.09
N ILE A 101 32.24 26.56 -0.35
CA ILE A 101 31.05 26.82 0.47
C ILE A 101 30.28 25.53 0.71
N VAL A 102 29.55 25.48 1.82
CA VAL A 102 28.63 24.39 2.13
C VAL A 102 27.22 24.83 1.75
N VAL A 103 26.62 24.10 0.80
CA VAL A 103 25.22 24.26 0.43
C VAL A 103 24.41 23.17 1.12
N LYS A 104 23.38 23.57 1.86
CA LYS A 104 22.40 22.69 2.49
C LYS A 104 21.02 22.92 1.88
N ARG A 105 20.13 21.94 2.02
CA ARG A 105 18.73 22.09 1.64
C ARG A 105 17.86 22.20 2.88
N ASN A 106 17.07 23.27 2.98
CA ASN A 106 16.08 23.41 4.05
C ASN A 106 15.17 22.18 4.05
N SER A 107 14.99 21.61 5.23
CA SER A 107 14.30 20.34 5.39
C SER A 107 13.46 20.29 6.65
N SER A 108 12.41 19.48 6.58
CA SER A 108 11.55 19.12 7.70
C SER A 108 11.71 17.63 7.99
N GLN A 109 11.60 17.26 9.26
CA GLN A 109 11.62 15.87 9.68
C GLN A 109 10.19 15.38 9.92
N ILE A 110 9.84 14.23 9.33
CA ILE A 110 8.67 13.46 9.71
C ILE A 110 9.12 12.38 10.69
N THR A 111 8.64 12.47 11.92
CA THR A 111 8.98 11.54 13.01
C THR A 111 8.30 10.18 12.87
N ALA A 112 8.84 9.17 13.56
CA ALA A 112 8.26 7.83 13.57
C ALA A 112 6.83 7.83 14.13
N GLU A 113 6.59 8.67 15.15
CA GLU A 113 5.31 8.88 15.81
C GLU A 113 4.27 9.45 14.85
N GLN A 114 4.63 10.50 14.10
CA GLN A 114 3.76 11.09 13.08
C GLN A 114 3.37 10.09 12.00
N ILE A 115 4.33 9.28 11.51
CA ILE A 115 4.05 8.23 10.53
C ILE A 115 3.07 7.21 11.13
N ALA A 116 3.31 6.75 12.36
CA ALA A 116 2.45 5.79 13.04
C ALA A 116 1.02 6.31 13.23
N GLU A 117 0.85 7.58 13.59
CA GLU A 117 -0.46 8.23 13.75
C GLU A 117 -1.20 8.33 12.42
N VAL A 118 -0.52 8.75 11.35
CA VAL A 118 -1.12 8.83 10.01
C VAL A 118 -1.59 7.45 9.54
N VAL A 119 -0.75 6.43 9.68
CA VAL A 119 -1.08 5.03 9.34
C VAL A 119 -2.34 4.60 10.09
N LYS A 120 -2.37 4.75 11.41
CA LYS A 120 -3.51 4.35 12.24
C LYS A 120 -4.79 5.08 11.81
N LYS A 121 -4.70 6.40 11.61
CA LYS A 121 -5.84 7.25 11.21
C LYS A 121 -6.40 6.85 9.86
N GLN A 122 -5.55 6.64 8.86
CA GLN A 122 -6.00 6.32 7.50
C GLN A 122 -6.47 4.86 7.37
N LEU A 123 -5.83 3.89 8.03
CA LEU A 123 -6.30 2.51 8.05
C LEU A 123 -7.69 2.38 8.68
N LYS A 124 -7.94 3.08 9.80
CA LYS A 124 -9.28 3.12 10.41
C LYS A 124 -10.33 3.76 9.52
N LYS A 125 -9.96 4.68 8.62
CA LYS A 125 -10.90 5.27 7.65
C LYS A 125 -11.20 4.33 6.49
N LYS A 126 -10.20 3.60 5.98
CA LYS A 126 -10.33 2.71 4.83
C LYS A 126 -10.90 1.33 5.16
N ALA A 127 -10.69 0.85 6.39
CA ALA A 127 -11.20 -0.45 6.78
C ALA A 127 -12.73 -0.46 6.86
N ASN A 128 -13.36 -1.40 6.15
CA ASN A 128 -14.79 -1.69 6.27
C ASN A 128 -15.07 -2.54 7.54
N ILE A 129 -14.55 -2.06 8.68
CA ILE A 129 -14.61 -2.70 9.99
C ILE A 129 -14.90 -1.59 10.99
N ASP A 130 -15.67 -1.91 12.02
CA ASP A 130 -15.84 -1.05 13.19
C ASP A 130 -14.49 -0.59 13.74
N LYS A 131 -14.28 0.73 13.79
CA LYS A 131 -13.00 1.38 14.08
C LYS A 131 -12.45 1.04 15.46
N ASP A 132 -13.35 0.70 16.39
CA ASP A 132 -13.00 0.39 17.78
C ASP A 132 -12.58 -1.08 17.95
N LYS A 133 -12.91 -1.92 16.96
CA LYS A 133 -12.49 -3.32 16.92
C LYS A 133 -11.17 -3.53 16.19
N ILE A 134 -10.70 -2.55 15.41
CA ILE A 134 -9.46 -2.69 14.64
C ILE A 134 -8.23 -2.63 15.56
N LEU A 135 -7.35 -3.62 15.40
CA LEU A 135 -6.07 -3.70 16.08
C LEU A 135 -4.95 -3.44 15.07
N ILE A 136 -4.08 -2.47 15.38
CA ILE A 136 -2.93 -2.13 14.52
C ILE A 136 -1.69 -2.19 15.39
N LYS A 137 -0.83 -3.18 15.12
CA LYS A 137 0.47 -3.33 15.77
C LYS A 137 1.54 -3.06 14.72
N ILE A 138 2.28 -1.96 14.85
CA ILE A 138 3.41 -1.64 13.96
C ILE A 138 4.61 -2.42 14.50
N ASN A 139 5.17 -3.32 13.70
CA ASN A 139 6.17 -4.28 14.20
C ASN A 139 7.53 -3.63 14.46
N SER A 140 7.85 -2.57 13.70
CA SER A 140 9.06 -1.76 13.85
C SER A 140 8.70 -0.29 13.65
N GLN A 141 9.17 0.58 14.53
CA GLN A 141 9.02 2.02 14.32
C GLN A 141 9.68 2.39 12.98
N PRO A 142 8.98 3.09 12.09
CA PRO A 142 9.58 3.55 10.84
C PRO A 142 10.67 4.57 11.15
N ASP A 143 11.77 4.53 10.41
CA ASP A 143 12.82 5.54 10.55
C ASP A 143 12.25 6.94 10.25
N PRO A 144 12.71 7.97 10.97
CA PRO A 144 12.33 9.34 10.66
C PRO A 144 12.82 9.71 9.25
N ILE A 145 12.07 10.61 8.60
CA ILE A 145 12.29 10.94 7.20
C ILE A 145 12.52 12.42 7.05
N MET A 146 13.65 12.76 6.46
CA MET A 146 13.93 14.12 6.02
C MET A 146 13.28 14.38 4.67
N ILE A 147 12.50 15.45 4.59
CA ILE A 147 11.86 15.95 3.37
C ILE A 147 12.25 17.41 3.16
N PRO A 148 12.18 17.95 1.93
CA PRO A 148 12.31 19.40 1.70
C PRO A 148 11.34 20.18 2.57
N ALA A 149 11.76 21.35 3.06
CA ALA A 149 10.89 22.23 3.81
C ALA A 149 9.67 22.66 2.97
N GLY A 150 8.50 22.74 3.61
CA GLY A 150 7.24 23.08 2.95
C GLY A 150 6.10 22.18 3.39
N GLU A 151 4.92 22.45 2.82
CA GLU A 151 3.74 21.62 3.05
C GLU A 151 3.90 20.24 2.40
N TYR A 152 3.35 19.23 3.05
CA TYR A 152 3.34 17.86 2.54
C TYR A 152 2.04 17.15 2.93
N GLU A 153 1.69 16.14 2.13
CA GLU A 153 0.61 15.22 2.43
C GLU A 153 1.16 13.79 2.47
N ILE A 154 0.65 12.97 3.38
CA ILE A 154 0.96 11.54 3.44
C ILE A 154 -0.34 10.78 3.17
N ILE A 155 -0.36 9.92 2.16
CA ILE A 155 -1.50 9.07 1.84
C ILE A 155 -1.11 7.59 1.79
N ILE A 156 -1.98 6.70 2.27
CA ILE A 156 -1.88 5.27 1.98
C ILE A 156 -2.28 5.07 0.52
N ASN A 157 -1.44 4.39 -0.26
CA ASN A 157 -1.77 4.02 -1.63
C ASN A 157 -3.09 3.21 -1.66
N ASP A 158 -4.01 3.52 -2.58
CA ASP A 158 -5.35 2.93 -2.64
C ASP A 158 -5.41 1.49 -3.17
N ASN A 159 -4.34 0.98 -3.78
CA ASN A 159 -4.33 -0.32 -4.43
C ASN A 159 -4.24 -1.53 -3.47
N TYR A 160 -4.41 -1.31 -2.16
CA TYR A 160 -4.25 -2.35 -1.15
C TYR A 160 -5.60 -2.89 -0.67
N ASN A 161 -5.85 -4.17 -0.95
CA ASN A 161 -6.91 -4.90 -0.28
C ASN A 161 -6.48 -5.21 1.16
N LEU A 162 -7.07 -4.52 2.14
CA LEU A 162 -6.74 -4.66 3.56
C LEU A 162 -7.12 -6.04 4.07
N LYS A 163 -6.12 -6.92 4.17
CA LYS A 163 -6.24 -8.25 4.78
C LYS A 163 -5.77 -8.22 6.23
N LEU A 164 -6.41 -9.01 7.07
CA LEU A 164 -5.93 -9.27 8.42
C LEU A 164 -4.63 -10.08 8.37
N GLY A 165 -3.78 -9.88 9.36
CA GLY A 165 -2.48 -10.54 9.49
C GLY A 165 -1.31 -9.57 9.28
N GLN A 166 -0.18 -10.12 8.88
CA GLN A 166 1.01 -9.33 8.55
C GLN A 166 0.82 -8.68 7.18
N ILE A 167 0.90 -7.36 7.11
CA ILE A 167 0.77 -6.58 5.87
C ILE A 167 1.86 -5.51 5.78
N LEU A 168 2.17 -5.12 4.55
CA LEU A 168 3.07 -4.02 4.24
C LEU A 168 2.24 -2.87 3.69
N VAL A 169 2.09 -1.80 4.49
CA VAL A 169 1.36 -0.60 4.06
C VAL A 169 2.33 0.34 3.38
N VAL A 170 2.00 0.75 2.15
CA VAL A 170 2.78 1.74 1.41
C VAL A 170 2.16 3.11 1.59
N LEU A 171 2.93 4.03 2.14
CA LEU A 171 2.58 5.43 2.21
C LEU A 171 3.34 6.19 1.13
N GLU A 172 2.64 7.14 0.54
CA GLU A 172 3.15 8.06 -0.45
C GLU A 172 3.15 9.47 0.14
N ILE A 173 4.33 10.08 0.17
CA ILE A 173 4.52 11.47 0.59
C ILE A 173 4.44 12.33 -0.65
N TYR A 174 3.53 13.29 -0.66
CA TYR A 174 3.34 14.27 -1.74
C TYR A 174 3.79 15.65 -1.31
N GLN A 175 4.44 16.36 -2.23
CA GLN A 175 4.78 17.78 -2.11
C GLN A 175 4.51 18.47 -3.45
N ASN A 176 3.87 19.64 -3.42
CA ASN A 176 3.54 20.42 -4.63
C ASN A 176 2.80 19.59 -5.70
N GLY A 177 1.84 18.75 -5.27
CA GLY A 177 1.03 17.91 -6.16
C GLY A 177 1.76 16.71 -6.79
N SER A 178 3.03 16.48 -6.45
CA SER A 178 3.83 15.37 -6.99
C SER A 178 4.30 14.43 -5.89
N GLN A 179 4.40 13.14 -6.19
CA GLN A 179 4.89 12.15 -5.24
C GLN A 179 6.39 12.33 -4.99
N TYR A 180 6.76 12.70 -3.76
CA TYR A 180 8.14 12.88 -3.33
C TYR A 180 8.81 11.55 -2.96
N LYS A 181 8.17 10.73 -2.12
CA LYS A 181 8.78 9.49 -1.61
C LYS A 181 7.74 8.43 -1.26
N LYS A 182 8.11 7.16 -1.42
CA LYS A 182 7.36 6.00 -0.92
C LYS A 182 8.02 5.43 0.31
N ILE A 183 7.21 5.05 1.30
CA ILE A 183 7.68 4.48 2.56
C ILE A 183 6.85 3.23 2.87
N TYR A 184 7.53 2.20 3.36
CA TYR A 184 6.96 0.88 3.57
C TYR A 184 6.87 0.63 5.07
N VAL A 185 5.65 0.48 5.59
CA VAL A 185 5.40 0.29 7.02
C VAL A 185 4.89 -1.13 7.26
N PRO A 186 5.74 -2.05 7.73
CA PRO A 186 5.31 -3.39 8.10
C PRO A 186 4.49 -3.34 9.39
N LEU A 187 3.30 -3.93 9.35
CA LEU A 187 2.43 -3.98 10.52
C LEU A 187 1.58 -5.24 10.54
N LYS A 188 1.06 -5.56 11.72
CA LYS A 188 0.09 -6.60 11.96
C LYS A 188 -1.29 -5.99 12.17
N LEU A 189 -2.20 -6.26 11.24
CA LEU A 189 -3.60 -5.85 11.29
C LEU A 189 -4.44 -6.96 11.89
N GLY A 190 -5.24 -6.64 12.89
CA GLY A 190 -6.17 -7.57 13.52
C GLY A 190 -7.53 -6.93 13.77
N VAL A 191 -8.47 -7.73 14.23
CA VAL A 191 -9.80 -7.29 14.65
C VAL A 191 -10.19 -8.00 15.94
N LYS A 192 -10.78 -7.27 16.88
CA LYS A 192 -11.51 -7.85 18.00
C LYS A 192 -12.87 -8.33 17.51
N MET A 193 -13.13 -9.62 17.59
CA MET A 193 -14.42 -10.17 17.21
C MET A 193 -14.77 -11.40 18.02
N THR A 194 -16.06 -11.73 18.02
CA THR A 194 -16.53 -12.95 18.64
C THR A 194 -16.31 -14.15 17.71
N VAL A 195 -15.70 -15.21 18.25
CA VAL A 195 -15.37 -16.45 17.55
C VAL A 195 -15.69 -17.66 18.41
N PHE A 196 -15.76 -18.84 17.77
CA PHE A 196 -15.87 -20.11 18.48
C PHE A 196 -14.51 -20.81 18.57
N LYS A 197 -14.13 -21.25 19.78
CA LYS A 197 -12.96 -22.10 20.02
C LYS A 197 -13.37 -23.52 20.38
N ALA A 198 -12.61 -24.49 19.88
CA ALA A 198 -12.79 -25.91 20.20
C ALA A 198 -12.38 -26.18 21.65
N LYS A 199 -13.27 -26.74 22.49
CA LYS A 199 -12.93 -27.15 23.86
C LYS A 199 -12.11 -28.44 23.91
N ARG A 200 -12.13 -29.22 22.83
CA ARG A 200 -11.43 -30.50 22.68
C ARG A 200 -10.97 -30.71 21.23
N ARG A 201 -10.21 -31.78 21.00
CA ARG A 201 -9.83 -32.22 19.66
C ARG A 201 -11.00 -32.89 18.94
N PHE A 202 -11.10 -32.64 17.63
CA PHE A 202 -12.00 -33.32 16.70
C PHE A 202 -11.19 -34.09 15.65
N ASN A 203 -11.72 -35.25 15.24
CA ASN A 203 -11.15 -36.06 14.19
C ASN A 203 -11.78 -35.75 12.82
N HIS A 204 -11.10 -36.21 11.76
CA HIS A 204 -11.67 -36.20 10.42
C HIS A 204 -12.99 -36.99 10.38
N GLY A 205 -14.02 -36.41 9.76
CA GLY A 205 -15.35 -37.01 9.59
C GLY A 205 -16.23 -36.96 10.84
N GLU A 206 -15.75 -36.40 11.94
CA GLU A 206 -16.52 -36.26 13.17
C GLU A 206 -17.66 -35.24 12.99
N LYS A 207 -18.79 -35.50 13.66
CA LYS A 207 -19.94 -34.60 13.67
C LYS A 207 -19.66 -33.38 14.54
N ILE A 208 -20.18 -32.23 14.14
CA ILE A 208 -20.12 -31.01 14.93
C ILE A 208 -21.22 -30.99 15.98
N ASN A 209 -20.88 -30.56 17.20
CA ASN A 209 -21.85 -30.31 18.26
C ASN A 209 -21.58 -28.97 18.95
N ARG A 210 -22.63 -28.22 19.33
CA ARG A 210 -22.50 -26.85 19.85
C ARG A 210 -21.76 -26.81 21.18
N GLU A 211 -22.03 -27.76 22.06
CA GLU A 211 -21.55 -27.76 23.44
C GLU A 211 -20.03 -27.94 23.51
N ASP A 212 -19.43 -28.54 22.48
CA ASP A 212 -17.98 -28.74 22.34
C ASP A 212 -17.20 -27.45 21.98
N PHE A 213 -17.91 -26.33 21.80
CA PHE A 213 -17.30 -25.02 21.50
C PHE A 213 -17.63 -23.98 22.57
N GLU A 214 -16.66 -23.11 22.83
CA GLU A 214 -16.86 -21.90 23.61
C GLU A 214 -16.93 -20.68 22.69
N LYS A 215 -17.78 -19.72 23.03
CA LYS A 215 -17.91 -18.45 22.31
C LYS A 215 -17.10 -17.41 23.08
N VAL A 216 -16.08 -16.86 22.45
CA VAL A 216 -15.13 -15.92 23.09
C VAL A 216 -14.94 -14.68 22.23
N GLU A 217 -14.70 -13.53 22.87
CA GLU A 217 -14.19 -12.34 22.20
C GLU A 217 -12.66 -12.41 22.18
N ASP A 218 -12.06 -12.32 20.99
CA ASP A 218 -10.61 -12.49 20.84
C ASP A 218 -10.02 -11.57 19.76
N GLU A 219 -8.70 -11.41 19.78
CA GLU A 219 -7.92 -10.72 18.76
C GLU A 219 -7.63 -11.66 17.58
N VAL A 220 -8.34 -11.46 16.49
CA VAL A 220 -8.19 -12.25 15.27
C VAL A 220 -7.27 -11.55 14.28
N TYR A 221 -6.30 -12.29 13.76
CA TYR A 221 -5.34 -11.84 12.75
C TYR A 221 -5.42 -12.65 11.45
N SER A 222 -6.34 -13.60 11.35
CA SER A 222 -6.62 -14.39 10.13
C SER A 222 -7.85 -13.84 9.40
N ASP A 223 -8.22 -14.42 8.26
CA ASP A 223 -9.42 -14.00 7.53
C ASP A 223 -10.69 -14.14 8.40
N LYS A 224 -11.24 -12.98 8.81
CA LYS A 224 -12.45 -12.88 9.64
C LYS A 224 -13.68 -13.49 8.97
N ASN A 225 -13.75 -13.47 7.62
CA ASN A 225 -14.93 -13.93 6.89
C ASN A 225 -15.00 -15.46 6.85
N ASN A 226 -13.86 -16.12 7.09
CA ASN A 226 -13.75 -17.57 7.14
C ASN A 226 -13.94 -18.14 8.55
N LEU A 227 -13.95 -17.31 9.58
CA LEU A 227 -14.21 -17.75 10.95
C LEU A 227 -15.70 -17.80 11.24
N VAL A 228 -16.10 -18.77 12.05
CA VAL A 228 -17.46 -18.86 12.57
C VAL A 228 -17.62 -17.86 13.72
N SER A 229 -18.46 -16.85 13.51
CA SER A 229 -18.91 -15.91 14.54
C SER A 229 -20.35 -16.17 15.01
N GLU A 230 -21.14 -16.86 14.18
CA GLU A 230 -22.55 -17.19 14.42
C GLU A 230 -22.79 -18.68 14.20
N TRP A 231 -23.42 -19.33 15.18
CA TRP A 231 -23.62 -20.77 15.15
C TRP A 231 -24.73 -21.21 14.20
N ASN A 232 -25.82 -20.44 14.10
CA ASN A 232 -27.00 -20.77 13.30
C ASN A 232 -26.79 -20.49 11.81
N ASN A 233 -25.67 -20.95 11.26
CA ASN A 233 -25.28 -20.77 9.88
C ASN A 233 -25.48 -22.07 9.08
N LYS A 234 -26.14 -21.98 7.91
CA LYS A 234 -26.36 -23.12 7.00
C LYS A 234 -25.07 -23.80 6.55
N LYS A 235 -23.93 -23.10 6.60
CA LYS A 235 -22.60 -23.65 6.29
C LYS A 235 -22.07 -24.63 7.35
N ILE A 236 -22.69 -24.69 8.53
CA ILE A 236 -22.25 -25.51 9.67
C ILE A 236 -23.23 -26.67 9.89
N ASN A 237 -24.52 -26.37 9.83
CA ASN A 237 -25.58 -27.34 10.11
C ASN A 237 -25.47 -28.57 9.19
N GLY A 238 -25.46 -29.76 9.79
CA GLY A 238 -25.41 -31.03 9.07
C GLY A 238 -24.05 -31.39 8.45
N LYS A 239 -23.00 -30.59 8.68
CA LYS A 239 -21.65 -30.87 8.19
C LYS A 239 -20.86 -31.79 9.12
N VAL A 240 -19.76 -32.32 8.60
CA VAL A 240 -18.74 -33.05 9.37
C VAL A 240 -17.38 -32.43 9.14
N PHE A 241 -16.44 -32.69 10.05
CA PHE A 241 -15.08 -32.19 9.95
C PHE A 241 -14.36 -32.74 8.70
N ARG A 242 -13.81 -31.85 7.88
CA ARG A 242 -12.97 -32.19 6.72
C ARG A 242 -11.55 -32.58 7.14
N ARG A 243 -11.08 -32.11 8.28
CA ARG A 243 -9.76 -32.37 8.86
C ARG A 243 -9.85 -32.44 10.38
N SER A 244 -8.82 -32.94 11.06
CA SER A 244 -8.77 -32.85 12.51
C SER A 244 -8.63 -31.39 12.97
N LEU A 245 -9.35 -31.02 14.02
CA LEU A 245 -9.27 -29.69 14.65
C LEU A 245 -8.72 -29.85 16.08
N PRO A 246 -7.58 -29.26 16.44
CA PRO A 246 -7.06 -29.31 17.81
C PRO A 246 -7.92 -28.52 18.82
N ALA A 247 -7.81 -28.87 20.10
CA ALA A 247 -8.36 -28.06 21.18
C ALA A 247 -7.75 -26.64 21.16
N GLY A 248 -8.53 -25.63 21.53
CA GLY A 248 -8.16 -24.21 21.52
C GLY A 248 -8.16 -23.54 20.14
N SER A 249 -8.34 -24.29 19.05
CA SER A 249 -8.35 -23.74 17.69
C SER A 249 -9.66 -22.99 17.39
N TYR A 250 -9.57 -21.92 16.60
CA TYR A 250 -10.76 -21.24 16.07
C TYR A 250 -11.49 -22.13 15.07
N LEU A 251 -12.82 -22.10 15.13
CA LEU A 251 -13.68 -22.78 14.19
C LEU A 251 -13.81 -21.96 12.89
N SER A 252 -13.49 -22.59 11.76
CA SER A 252 -13.57 -21.98 10.42
C SER A 252 -14.54 -22.71 9.51
N TYR A 253 -15.16 -22.01 8.55
CA TYR A 253 -16.03 -22.63 7.56
C TYR A 253 -15.30 -23.66 6.67
N ASP A 254 -13.99 -23.48 6.47
CA ASP A 254 -13.15 -24.43 5.72
C ASP A 254 -12.88 -25.75 6.47
N ASP A 255 -13.20 -25.81 7.76
CA ASP A 255 -13.06 -27.04 8.55
C ASP A 255 -14.15 -28.08 8.23
N PHE A 256 -15.16 -27.70 7.45
CA PHE A 256 -16.35 -28.51 7.21
C PHE A 256 -16.43 -29.10 5.80
N LYS A 257 -17.14 -30.22 5.70
CA LYS A 257 -17.59 -30.82 4.45
C LYS A 257 -18.96 -31.46 4.62
N ASP A 258 -19.67 -31.65 3.51
CA ASP A 258 -20.87 -32.47 3.49
C ASP A 258 -20.55 -33.95 3.81
N PRO A 259 -21.30 -34.58 4.73
CA PRO A 259 -21.14 -36.00 5.02
C PRO A 259 -21.61 -36.84 3.83
N VAL A 260 -20.93 -37.96 3.62
CA VAL A 260 -21.46 -39.02 2.76
C VAL A 260 -22.62 -39.67 3.50
N LEU A 261 -23.82 -39.55 2.95
CA LEU A 261 -25.05 -40.07 3.56
C LEU A 261 -25.30 -41.52 3.17
N VAL A 262 -25.02 -41.86 1.91
CA VAL A 262 -25.18 -43.21 1.36
C VAL A 262 -23.84 -43.72 0.87
N ARG A 263 -23.50 -44.95 1.25
CA ARG A 263 -22.28 -45.68 0.86
C ARG A 263 -22.64 -46.87 -0.01
N TRP A 264 -21.63 -47.39 -0.71
CA TRP A 264 -21.77 -48.61 -1.49
C TRP A 264 -22.24 -49.77 -0.61
N GLY A 265 -23.26 -50.49 -1.05
CA GLY A 265 -23.87 -51.62 -0.34
C GLY A 265 -24.95 -51.24 0.67
N ASP A 266 -25.16 -49.94 0.95
CA ASP A 266 -26.22 -49.52 1.87
C ASP A 266 -27.60 -49.90 1.31
N ARG A 267 -28.46 -50.46 2.17
CA ARG A 267 -29.85 -50.73 1.82
C ARG A 267 -30.69 -49.49 2.11
N VAL A 268 -31.19 -48.84 1.06
CA VAL A 268 -31.93 -47.57 1.13
C VAL A 268 -33.32 -47.73 0.51
N LYS A 269 -34.26 -46.89 0.93
CA LYS A 269 -35.62 -46.83 0.39
C LYS A 269 -35.62 -45.94 -0.85
N ALA A 270 -35.89 -46.51 -2.02
CA ALA A 270 -36.20 -45.75 -3.21
C ALA A 270 -37.67 -45.30 -3.15
N VAL A 271 -37.91 -44.00 -3.32
CA VAL A 271 -39.24 -43.40 -3.39
C VAL A 271 -39.44 -42.77 -4.76
N VAL A 272 -40.58 -43.05 -5.40
CA VAL A 272 -41.03 -42.33 -6.59
C VAL A 272 -42.44 -41.80 -6.33
N GLU A 273 -42.69 -40.57 -6.76
CA GLU A 273 -44.01 -39.97 -6.72
C GLU A 273 -44.50 -39.79 -8.16
N ILE A 274 -45.58 -40.48 -8.52
CA ILE A 274 -46.25 -40.34 -9.81
C ILE A 274 -47.69 -39.91 -9.52
N ASN A 275 -48.03 -38.68 -9.89
CA ASN A 275 -49.30 -38.05 -9.53
C ASN A 275 -49.53 -38.10 -8.00
N ASN A 276 -50.63 -38.71 -7.55
CA ASN A 276 -50.96 -38.88 -6.13
C ASN A 276 -50.53 -40.26 -5.58
N ILE A 277 -49.70 -41.02 -6.31
CA ILE A 277 -49.24 -42.36 -5.91
C ILE A 277 -47.76 -42.30 -5.56
N SER A 278 -47.43 -42.70 -4.34
CA SER A 278 -46.04 -42.91 -3.89
C SER A 278 -45.71 -44.41 -3.98
N VAL A 279 -44.77 -44.77 -4.85
CA VAL A 279 -44.24 -46.14 -4.94
C VAL A 279 -42.91 -46.18 -4.21
N THR A 280 -42.75 -47.18 -3.33
CA THR A 280 -41.52 -47.34 -2.57
C THR A 280 -40.97 -48.76 -2.68
N ALA A 281 -39.65 -48.88 -2.79
CA ALA A 281 -38.96 -50.15 -2.86
C ALA A 281 -37.62 -50.09 -2.11
N PHE A 282 -37.17 -51.20 -1.53
CA PHE A 282 -35.82 -51.27 -0.97
C PHE A 282 -34.82 -51.60 -2.08
N VAL A 283 -33.76 -50.82 -2.15
CA VAL A 283 -32.67 -50.98 -3.12
C VAL A 283 -31.33 -51.00 -2.41
N THR A 284 -30.33 -51.59 -3.07
CA THR A 284 -28.95 -51.58 -2.61
C THR A 284 -28.21 -50.48 -3.35
N ALA A 285 -27.55 -49.59 -2.61
CA ALA A 285 -26.73 -48.53 -3.16
C ALA A 285 -25.56 -49.12 -3.94
N ARG A 286 -25.48 -48.74 -5.22
CA ARG A 286 -24.39 -49.03 -6.13
C ARG A 286 -23.50 -47.78 -6.36
N GLY A 287 -23.45 -46.90 -5.37
CA GLY A 287 -22.58 -45.72 -5.39
C GLY A 287 -22.45 -45.13 -3.99
N ARG A 288 -21.65 -44.07 -3.87
CA ARG A 288 -21.62 -43.23 -2.67
C ARG A 288 -22.12 -41.84 -3.02
N GLY A 289 -22.88 -41.23 -2.12
CA GLY A 289 -23.48 -39.92 -2.36
C GLY A 289 -23.71 -39.14 -1.08
N LYS A 290 -23.57 -37.82 -1.19
CA LYS A 290 -24.04 -36.82 -0.25
C LYS A 290 -25.47 -36.44 -0.60
N LEU A 291 -26.11 -35.64 0.24
CA LEU A 291 -27.43 -35.07 -0.06
C LEU A 291 -27.44 -34.41 -1.45
N GLY A 292 -28.40 -34.79 -2.30
CA GLY A 292 -28.58 -34.30 -3.67
C GLY A 292 -27.68 -34.96 -4.73
N ASP A 293 -26.72 -35.80 -4.34
CA ASP A 293 -25.92 -36.55 -5.32
C ASP A 293 -26.79 -37.61 -6.00
N ILE A 294 -26.59 -37.82 -7.30
CA ILE A 294 -27.21 -38.92 -8.05
C ILE A 294 -26.30 -40.15 -7.96
N ILE A 295 -26.86 -41.27 -7.49
CA ILE A 295 -26.15 -42.53 -7.37
C ILE A 295 -26.88 -43.65 -8.11
N GLU A 296 -26.12 -44.64 -8.58
CA GLU A 296 -26.71 -45.89 -9.07
C GLU A 296 -27.22 -46.72 -7.87
N VAL A 297 -28.38 -47.35 -8.04
CA VAL A 297 -28.97 -48.29 -7.07
C VAL A 297 -29.48 -49.52 -7.79
N GLU A 298 -29.53 -50.65 -7.11
CA GLU A 298 -29.96 -51.94 -7.66
C GLU A 298 -31.09 -52.55 -6.82
N ASN A 299 -32.15 -53.01 -7.48
CA ASN A 299 -33.14 -53.84 -6.83
C ASN A 299 -32.55 -55.24 -6.60
N PRO A 300 -32.36 -55.69 -5.35
CA PRO A 300 -31.73 -56.98 -5.08
C PRO A 300 -32.59 -58.19 -5.51
N GLN A 301 -33.90 -58.00 -5.74
CA GLN A 301 -34.81 -59.08 -6.18
C GLN A 301 -34.79 -59.27 -7.69
N THR A 302 -34.63 -58.20 -8.47
CA THR A 302 -34.73 -58.22 -9.93
C THR A 302 -33.40 -57.99 -10.65
N GLY A 303 -32.37 -57.51 -9.94
CA GLY A 303 -31.10 -57.07 -10.51
C GLY A 303 -31.18 -55.76 -11.30
N PHE A 304 -32.37 -55.14 -11.40
CA PHE A 304 -32.56 -53.91 -12.16
C PHE A 304 -31.82 -52.74 -11.51
N ARG A 305 -31.05 -51.99 -12.32
CA ARG A 305 -30.27 -50.83 -11.89
C ARG A 305 -30.85 -49.53 -12.44
N PHE A 306 -30.85 -48.49 -11.62
CA PHE A 306 -31.31 -47.17 -12.01
C PHE A 306 -30.62 -46.07 -11.20
N GLN A 307 -30.77 -44.83 -11.64
CA GLN A 307 -30.22 -43.65 -10.98
C GLN A 307 -31.24 -43.06 -10.00
N ALA A 308 -30.78 -42.67 -8.82
CA ALA A 308 -31.61 -42.05 -7.80
C ALA A 308 -30.85 -40.91 -7.09
N GLU A 309 -31.56 -39.84 -6.76
CA GLU A 309 -31.04 -38.71 -5.99
C GLU A 309 -31.03 -39.06 -4.50
N VAL A 310 -29.92 -38.81 -3.79
CA VAL A 310 -29.83 -39.05 -2.35
C VAL A 310 -30.61 -37.99 -1.57
N ILE A 311 -31.63 -38.43 -0.81
CA ILE A 311 -32.47 -37.55 0.01
C ILE A 311 -32.06 -37.62 1.49
N SER A 312 -31.67 -38.80 1.96
CA SER A 312 -31.16 -38.99 3.32
C SER A 312 -30.25 -40.23 3.39
N ALA A 313 -29.75 -40.57 4.58
CA ALA A 313 -28.96 -41.79 4.77
C ALA A 313 -29.76 -43.09 4.54
N SER A 314 -31.10 -43.01 4.54
CA SER A 314 -31.99 -44.16 4.37
C SER A 314 -32.92 -44.06 3.16
N GLU A 315 -32.85 -42.98 2.39
CA GLU A 315 -33.82 -42.68 1.33
C GLU A 315 -33.15 -42.06 0.10
N VAL A 316 -33.57 -42.54 -1.07
CA VAL A 316 -33.22 -42.01 -2.37
C VAL A 316 -34.49 -41.78 -3.19
N ARG A 317 -34.51 -40.74 -4.02
CA ARG A 317 -35.62 -40.43 -4.93
C ARG A 317 -35.29 -40.96 -6.31
N PHE A 318 -36.17 -41.79 -6.87
CA PHE A 318 -36.01 -42.24 -8.24
C PHE A 318 -36.18 -41.05 -9.20
N MET A 319 -35.27 -40.93 -10.16
CA MET A 319 -35.31 -39.89 -11.19
C MET A 319 -35.95 -40.49 -12.44
N SER A 320 -37.17 -40.06 -12.79
CA SER A 320 -37.69 -40.33 -14.14
C SER A 320 -36.87 -39.52 -15.14
N LYS A 321 -36.46 -40.17 -16.24
CA LYS A 321 -36.12 -39.43 -17.46
C LYS A 321 -37.37 -38.81 -18.05
#